data_AF-V4SS62-F1
#
_entry.id   AF-V4SS62-F1
#
_cell.length_a   1.000
_cell.length_b   1.000
_cell.length_c   1.000
_cell.angle_alpha   90.00
_cell.angle_beta   90.00
_cell.angle_gamma   90.00
#
_symmetry.space_group_name_H-M   'P 1'
#
loop_
_entity.id
_entity.type
_entity.pdbx_description
1 polymer ?
#
loop_
_entity_poly.entity_id
_entity_poly.type
_entity_poly.pdbx_seq_one_letter_code
_entity_poly.pdbx_strand_id
1 'polypeptide(L)'
;MVNCCCQFASDGEEQGFHRGIQEPVHILAYYSSYGPSKYEELENLLGNIRDGRFLRAKDMILKLNKLKLPLKWENVAKIAGKGVAPGRLHVAQSETCICRYLYDGGHAYSTGSQPLAEVAVELIHRTSGLAVLAHPWALKNPAAIIRKLKDVGLHRLEVYRSDGKLINNTDIIIRTKKLSDNCFSWWLTHHRHNLAEG
;
A
#
# COMPACT_ATOMS: atom_id res chain seq x y z
N MET A 1 3.83 9.97 14.03
CA MET A 1 4.60 8.74 13.78
C MET A 1 3.66 7.70 13.20
N VAL A 2 3.49 7.68 11.88
CA VAL A 2 3.22 6.45 11.13
C VAL A 2 4.38 6.44 10.16
N ASN A 3 5.23 5.43 10.23
CA ASN A 3 6.50 5.51 9.52
C ASN A 3 6.41 4.82 8.15
N CYS A 4 5.38 4.03 7.85
CA CYS A 4 5.11 3.61 6.48
C CYS A 4 3.69 3.05 6.33
N CYS A 5 3.02 3.32 5.20
CA CYS A 5 1.78 2.65 4.78
C CYS A 5 1.94 2.12 3.36
N CYS A 6 1.84 0.80 3.19
CA CYS A 6 1.95 0.17 1.89
C CYS A 6 0.81 -0.83 1.64
N GLN A 7 0.45 -0.96 0.37
CA GLN A 7 -0.48 -1.95 -0.13
C GLN A 7 0.27 -3.23 -0.49
N PHE A 8 -0.24 -4.34 0.01
CA PHE A 8 0.27 -5.70 -0.12
C PHE A 8 -0.82 -6.60 -0.69
N ALA A 9 -0.42 -7.75 -1.20
CA ALA A 9 -1.34 -8.80 -1.61
C ALA A 9 -1.73 -9.67 -0.42
N SER A 10 -2.97 -10.13 -0.37
CA SER A 10 -3.35 -11.29 0.45
C SER A 10 -3.12 -12.58 -0.34
N ASP A 11 -2.74 -13.65 0.35
CA ASP A 11 -2.79 -14.99 -0.24
C ASP A 11 -4.24 -15.41 -0.47
N GLY A 12 -4.60 -15.57 -1.75
CA GLY A 12 -5.88 -16.15 -2.14
C GLY A 12 -5.91 -17.64 -1.79
N GLU A 13 -6.96 -18.09 -1.10
CA GLU A 13 -7.20 -19.53 -0.95
C GLU A 13 -7.52 -20.14 -2.31
N GLU A 14 -6.84 -21.22 -2.68
CA GLU A 14 -7.25 -22.09 -3.79
C GLU A 14 -8.52 -22.85 -3.39
N GLN A 15 -9.68 -22.30 -3.74
CA GLN A 15 -10.91 -23.08 -3.81
C GLN A 15 -11.42 -23.06 -5.26
N GLY A 16 -11.05 -24.11 -6.02
CA GLY A 16 -11.62 -24.45 -7.33
C GLY A 16 -11.36 -23.46 -8.48
N PHE A 17 -10.45 -23.81 -9.39
CA PHE A 17 -10.19 -23.31 -10.77
C PHE A 17 -10.21 -21.79 -11.09
N HIS A 18 -10.53 -20.92 -10.14
CA HIS A 18 -10.33 -19.49 -10.21
C HIS A 18 -9.21 -19.14 -9.24
N ARG A 19 -8.01 -18.84 -9.75
CA ARG A 19 -6.99 -18.15 -8.94
C ARG A 19 -7.64 -16.89 -8.37
N GLY A 20 -7.96 -16.91 -7.08
CA GLY A 20 -8.62 -15.81 -6.40
C GLY A 20 -7.80 -14.55 -6.64
N ILE A 21 -8.44 -13.52 -7.19
CA ILE A 21 -7.82 -12.20 -7.32
C ILE A 21 -7.37 -11.79 -5.92
N GLN A 22 -6.06 -11.72 -5.70
CA GLN A 22 -5.46 -11.31 -4.43
C GLN A 22 -6.05 -9.95 -4.04
N GLU A 23 -6.76 -9.89 -2.92
CA GLU A 23 -7.35 -8.64 -2.47
C GLU A 23 -6.28 -7.76 -1.83
N PRO A 24 -6.32 -6.44 -2.06
CA PRO A 24 -5.31 -5.54 -1.56
C PRO A 24 -5.44 -5.30 -0.06
N VAL A 25 -4.38 -5.61 0.68
CA VAL A 25 -4.25 -5.43 2.13
C VAL A 25 -3.32 -4.27 2.42
N HIS A 26 -3.63 -3.39 3.38
CA HIS A 26 -2.71 -2.30 3.75
C HIS A 26 -2.17 -2.52 5.15
N ILE A 27 -0.85 -2.46 5.29
CA ILE A 27 -0.16 -2.60 6.57
C ILE A 27 0.52 -1.28 6.91
N LEU A 28 0.31 -0.81 8.15
CA LEU A 28 1.03 0.31 8.73
C LEU A 28 2.19 -0.23 9.58
N ALA A 29 3.34 0.43 9.46
CA ALA A 29 4.52 0.16 10.28
C ALA A 29 4.81 1.35 11.21
N TYR A 30 5.00 1.06 12.49
CA TYR A 30 5.41 2.04 13.49
C TYR A 30 6.72 1.61 14.14
N TYR A 31 7.70 2.51 14.18
CA TYR A 31 8.96 2.31 14.88
C TYR A 31 9.11 3.36 15.97
N SER A 32 9.93 3.05 16.97
CA SER A 32 10.34 4.01 17.99
C SER A 32 11.20 5.13 17.39
N SER A 33 11.61 6.08 18.22
CA SER A 33 12.58 7.12 17.83
C SER A 33 13.92 6.58 17.34
N TYR A 34 14.27 5.33 17.69
CA TYR A 34 15.50 4.67 17.24
C TYR A 34 15.40 4.03 15.86
N GLY A 35 14.21 4.04 15.23
CA GLY A 35 13.99 3.46 13.91
C GLY A 35 14.02 1.92 13.89
N PRO A 36 14.05 1.31 12.69
CA PRO A 36 14.13 -0.14 12.51
C PRO A 36 15.54 -0.66 12.84
N SER A 37 15.61 -1.82 13.52
CA SER A 37 16.89 -2.46 13.86
C SER A 37 17.70 -2.96 12.66
N LYS A 38 17.03 -3.24 11.53
CA LYS A 38 17.66 -3.62 10.25
C LYS A 38 17.09 -2.76 9.12
N TYR A 39 17.50 -1.50 9.11
CA TYR A 39 17.00 -0.48 8.18
C TYR A 39 17.14 -0.88 6.71
N GLU A 40 18.27 -1.46 6.30
CA GLU A 40 18.53 -1.84 4.90
C GLU A 40 17.52 -2.86 4.36
N GLU A 41 17.11 -3.84 5.17
CA GLU A 41 16.13 -4.84 4.75
C GLU A 41 14.75 -4.21 4.53
N LEU A 42 14.37 -3.28 5.40
CA LEU A 42 13.14 -2.51 5.27
C LEU A 42 13.17 -1.61 4.03
N GLU A 43 14.28 -0.89 3.81
CA GLU A 43 14.45 -0.06 2.62
C GLU A 43 14.44 -0.86 1.33
N ASN A 44 15.01 -2.06 1.30
CA ASN A 44 14.98 -2.92 0.12
C ASN A 44 13.53 -3.32 -0.25
N LEU A 45 12.72 -3.76 0.73
CA LEU A 45 11.31 -4.06 0.48
C LEU A 45 10.58 -2.81 -0.03
N LEU A 46 10.82 -1.67 0.59
CA LEU A 46 10.14 -0.44 0.27
C LEU A 46 10.58 0.12 -1.09
N GLY A 47 11.85 -0.02 -1.45
CA GLY A 47 12.40 0.21 -2.79
C GLY A 47 11.67 -0.62 -3.84
N ASN A 48 11.54 -1.92 -3.63
CA ASN A 48 10.81 -2.81 -4.55
C ASN A 48 9.34 -2.39 -4.74
N ILE A 49 8.67 -1.95 -3.67
CA ILE A 49 7.29 -1.44 -3.76
C ILE A 49 7.24 -0.14 -4.57
N ARG A 50 8.20 0.77 -4.36
CA ARG A 50 8.30 2.03 -5.11
C ARG A 50 8.49 1.75 -6.60
N ASP A 51 9.43 0.88 -6.95
CA ASP A 51 9.72 0.50 -8.33
C ASP A 51 8.53 -0.18 -9.00
N GLY A 52 7.86 -1.10 -8.27
CA GLY A 52 6.61 -1.71 -8.72
C GLY A 52 5.52 -0.69 -9.03
N ARG A 53 5.41 0.40 -8.25
CA ARG A 53 4.47 1.50 -8.54
C ARG A 53 4.87 2.27 -9.79
N PHE A 54 6.15 2.58 -9.96
CA PHE A 54 6.66 3.25 -11.16
C PHE A 54 6.35 2.43 -12.43
N LEU A 55 6.66 1.14 -12.41
CA LEU A 55 6.39 0.24 -13.54
C LEU A 55 4.90 0.15 -13.84
N ARG A 56 4.07 -0.03 -12.80
CA ARG A 56 2.61 -0.07 -12.95
C ARG A 56 2.05 1.21 -13.56
N ALA A 57 2.54 2.38 -13.14
CA ALA A 57 2.12 3.67 -13.70
C ALA A 57 2.51 3.81 -15.17
N LYS A 58 3.73 3.41 -15.55
CA LYS A 58 4.17 3.37 -16.94
C LYS A 58 3.30 2.44 -17.79
N ASP A 59 2.96 1.26 -17.28
CA ASP A 59 2.09 0.32 -17.97
C ASP A 59 0.68 0.89 -18.21
N MET A 60 0.10 1.55 -17.20
CA MET A 60 -1.20 2.22 -17.34
C MET A 60 -1.14 3.28 -18.44
N ILE A 61 -0.08 4.10 -18.48
CA ILE A 61 0.13 5.11 -19.54
C ILE A 61 0.27 4.45 -20.92
N LEU A 62 1.04 3.38 -21.04
CA LEU A 62 1.21 2.64 -22.29
C LEU A 62 -0.13 2.07 -22.79
N LYS A 63 -0.96 1.53 -21.90
CA LYS A 63 -2.30 1.03 -22.26
C LYS A 63 -3.22 2.17 -22.72
N LEU A 64 -3.18 3.32 -22.06
CA LEU A 64 -3.95 4.51 -22.46
C LEU A 64 -3.55 5.01 -23.84
N ASN A 65 -2.23 5.09 -24.11
CA ASN A 65 -1.71 5.48 -25.41
C ASN A 65 -2.18 4.52 -26.52
N LYS A 66 -2.23 3.21 -26.27
CA LYS A 66 -2.79 2.21 -27.20
C LYS A 66 -4.29 2.40 -27.45
N LEU A 67 -5.01 2.89 -26.46
CA LEU A 67 -6.43 3.27 -26.58
C LEU A 67 -6.64 4.64 -27.24
N LYS A 68 -5.60 5.23 -27.84
CA LYS A 68 -5.61 6.55 -28.48
C LYS A 68 -5.94 7.69 -27.51
N LEU A 69 -5.58 7.51 -26.23
CA LEU A 69 -5.64 8.53 -25.19
C LEU A 69 -4.19 8.93 -24.84
N PRO A 70 -3.60 9.90 -25.57
CA PRO A 70 -2.20 10.23 -25.44
C PRO A 70 -1.91 10.87 -24.08
N LEU A 71 -1.24 10.14 -23.20
CA LEU A 71 -0.80 10.61 -21.89
C LEU A 71 0.72 10.58 -21.79
N LYS A 72 1.30 11.72 -21.41
CA LYS A 72 2.74 11.88 -21.22
C LYS A 72 3.14 11.58 -19.77
N TRP A 73 4.30 10.95 -19.59
CA TRP A 73 4.84 10.63 -18.27
C TRP A 73 5.02 11.89 -17.41
N GLU A 74 5.46 12.97 -18.02
CA GLU A 74 5.76 14.24 -17.36
C GLU A 74 4.52 14.83 -16.67
N ASN A 75 3.34 14.68 -17.27
CA ASN A 75 2.07 15.17 -16.70
C ASN A 75 1.74 14.41 -15.42
N VAL A 76 1.88 13.08 -15.45
CA VAL A 76 1.63 12.22 -14.29
C VAL A 76 2.66 12.47 -13.18
N ALA A 77 3.94 12.58 -13.55
CA ALA A 77 5.03 12.84 -12.62
C ALA A 77 4.89 14.22 -11.94
N LYS A 78 4.44 15.23 -12.68
CA LYS A 78 4.17 16.58 -12.14
C LYS A 78 3.07 16.56 -11.08
N ILE A 79 2.03 15.75 -11.27
CA ILE A 79 0.93 15.60 -10.31
C ILE A 79 1.38 14.83 -9.06
N ALA A 80 2.14 13.76 -9.25
CA ALA A 80 2.65 12.98 -8.12
C ALA A 80 3.62 13.80 -7.24
N GLY A 81 4.41 14.67 -7.86
CA GLY A 81 5.43 15.47 -7.17
C GLY A 81 6.81 14.79 -7.14
N LYS A 82 7.84 15.57 -6.81
CA LYS A 82 9.24 15.12 -6.83
C LYS A 82 9.45 14.03 -5.77
N GLY A 83 10.01 12.89 -6.18
CA GLY A 83 10.32 11.77 -5.29
C GLY A 83 9.14 10.85 -4.95
N VAL A 84 7.94 11.14 -5.45
CA VAL A 84 6.75 10.33 -5.20
C VAL A 84 6.55 9.34 -6.35
N ALA A 85 6.47 8.05 -6.03
CA ALA A 85 6.15 7.02 -7.00
C ALA A 85 4.68 7.18 -7.47
N PRO A 86 4.42 7.42 -8.77
CA PRO A 86 3.06 7.61 -9.24
C PRO A 86 2.20 6.36 -9.08
N GLY A 87 0.91 6.55 -8.79
CA GLY A 87 -0.06 5.48 -8.63
C GLY A 87 -1.30 5.73 -9.46
N ARG A 88 -2.28 4.83 -9.38
CA ARG A 88 -3.56 4.92 -10.12
C ARG A 88 -4.22 6.29 -9.97
N LEU A 89 -4.20 6.86 -8.77
CA LEU A 89 -4.78 8.19 -8.50
C LEU A 89 -4.12 9.27 -9.35
N HIS A 90 -2.78 9.33 -9.40
CA HIS A 90 -2.05 10.35 -10.15
C HIS A 90 -2.29 10.22 -11.67
N VAL A 91 -2.42 8.99 -12.19
CA VAL A 91 -2.76 8.74 -13.60
C VAL A 91 -4.21 9.13 -13.90
N ALA A 92 -5.14 8.89 -12.97
CA ALA A 92 -6.53 9.31 -13.14
C ALA A 92 -6.69 10.84 -13.08
N GLN A 93 -5.91 11.50 -12.23
CA GLN A 93 -5.93 12.96 -12.08
C GLN A 93 -5.28 13.70 -13.24
N SER A 94 -4.45 13.04 -14.06
CA SER A 94 -3.81 13.72 -15.18
C SER A 94 -4.81 14.18 -16.24
N GLU A 95 -5.88 13.41 -16.46
CA GLU A 95 -6.98 13.82 -17.34
C GLU A 95 -8.30 13.18 -16.90
N THR A 96 -9.35 13.99 -16.69
CA THR A 96 -10.66 13.55 -16.19
C THR A 96 -11.31 12.47 -17.06
N CYS A 97 -11.08 12.48 -18.37
CA CYS A 97 -11.67 11.51 -19.32
C CYS A 97 -11.07 10.09 -19.20
N ILE A 98 -9.93 9.94 -18.51
CA ILE A 98 -9.19 8.69 -18.36
C ILE A 98 -9.72 7.84 -17.20
N CYS A 99 -10.35 8.46 -16.20
CA CYS A 99 -10.86 7.79 -14.99
C CYS A 99 -11.68 6.52 -15.30
N ARG A 100 -12.50 6.56 -16.37
CA ARG A 100 -13.35 5.43 -16.80
C ARG A 100 -12.58 4.21 -17.31
N TYR A 101 -11.28 4.31 -17.56
CA TYR A 101 -10.44 3.19 -18.03
C TYR A 101 -9.59 2.55 -16.92
N LEU A 102 -9.53 3.18 -15.75
CA LEU A 102 -8.63 2.82 -14.65
C LEU A 102 -9.35 2.17 -13.44
N TYR A 103 -10.61 1.77 -13.58
CA TYR A 103 -11.28 0.97 -12.54
C TYR A 103 -10.64 -0.42 -12.40
N ASP A 104 -10.91 -1.15 -11.31
CA ASP A 104 -10.33 -2.48 -11.12
C ASP A 104 -10.85 -3.45 -12.18
N GLY A 105 -9.93 -4.02 -12.97
CA GLY A 105 -10.25 -4.81 -14.16
C GLY A 105 -10.50 -3.98 -15.44
N GLY A 106 -10.37 -2.65 -15.37
CA GLY A 106 -10.53 -1.77 -16.52
C GLY A 106 -9.43 -1.91 -17.58
N HIS A 107 -9.74 -1.49 -18.80
CA HIS A 107 -8.88 -1.68 -19.99
C HIS A 107 -7.46 -1.11 -19.85
N ALA A 108 -7.30 0.00 -19.12
CA ALA A 108 -6.01 0.61 -18.87
C ALA A 108 -5.43 0.25 -17.50
N TYR A 109 -6.18 -0.46 -16.65
CA TYR A 109 -5.71 -0.85 -15.34
C TYR A 109 -4.58 -1.87 -15.44
N SER A 110 -3.57 -1.74 -14.59
CA SER A 110 -2.47 -2.71 -14.49
C SER A 110 -2.39 -3.23 -13.07
N THR A 111 -2.56 -4.54 -12.91
CA THR A 111 -2.22 -5.26 -11.68
C THR A 111 -0.70 -5.39 -11.63
N GLY A 112 -0.07 -4.92 -10.56
CA GLY A 112 1.37 -5.15 -10.37
C GLY A 112 1.62 -6.19 -9.30
N SER A 113 2.88 -6.61 -9.18
CA SER A 113 3.35 -7.53 -8.14
C SER A 113 3.52 -6.80 -6.82
N GLN A 114 2.47 -6.78 -6.00
CA GLN A 114 2.63 -6.38 -4.60
C GLN A 114 3.25 -7.54 -3.81
N PRO A 115 4.14 -7.26 -2.84
CA PRO A 115 4.58 -8.28 -1.90
C PRO A 115 3.39 -8.83 -1.11
N LEU A 116 3.51 -10.06 -0.61
CA LEU A 116 2.54 -10.63 0.30
C LEU A 116 2.51 -9.84 1.62
N ALA A 117 1.32 -9.71 2.20
CA ALA A 117 1.13 -8.99 3.45
C ALA A 117 1.87 -9.68 4.61
N GLU A 118 1.95 -11.00 4.57
CA GLU A 118 2.64 -11.86 5.53
C GLU A 118 4.14 -11.50 5.59
N VAL A 119 4.78 -11.40 4.41
CA VAL A 119 6.20 -11.02 4.27
C VAL A 119 6.45 -9.62 4.86
N ALA A 120 5.51 -8.69 4.65
CA ALA A 120 5.61 -7.35 5.19
C ALA A 120 5.48 -7.32 6.72
N VAL A 121 4.51 -8.06 7.27
CA VAL A 121 4.30 -8.15 8.73
C VAL A 121 5.51 -8.78 9.41
N GLU A 122 6.03 -9.88 8.88
CA GLU A 122 7.21 -10.56 9.40
C GLU A 122 8.44 -9.63 9.38
N LEU A 123 8.64 -8.89 8.28
CA LEU A 123 9.72 -7.91 8.18
C LEU A 123 9.58 -6.79 9.22
N ILE A 124 8.39 -6.23 9.40
CA ILE A 124 8.15 -5.18 10.39
C ILE A 124 8.45 -5.71 11.79
N HIS A 125 7.97 -6.91 12.11
CA HIS A 125 8.18 -7.53 13.42
C HIS A 125 9.68 -7.77 13.69
N ARG A 126 10.40 -8.40 12.76
CA ARG A 126 11.83 -8.72 12.93
C ARG A 126 12.76 -7.50 12.88
N THR A 127 12.27 -6.36 12.40
CA THR A 127 12.99 -5.07 12.44
C THR A 127 12.58 -4.20 13.63
N SER A 128 11.91 -4.78 14.63
CA SER A 128 11.50 -4.13 15.89
C SER A 128 10.39 -3.07 15.72
N GLY A 129 9.55 -3.23 14.70
CA GLY A 129 8.39 -2.38 14.44
C GLY A 129 7.07 -3.02 14.86
N LEU A 130 6.05 -2.18 15.01
CA LEU A 130 4.67 -2.60 15.20
C LEU A 130 3.93 -2.61 13.86
N ALA A 131 3.49 -3.80 13.45
CA ALA A 131 2.65 -4.01 12.27
C ALA A 131 1.17 -3.86 12.63
N VAL A 132 0.45 -3.05 11.86
CA VAL A 132 -0.98 -2.77 12.06
C VAL A 132 -1.75 -2.96 10.75
N LEU A 133 -2.83 -3.73 10.78
CA LEU A 133 -3.72 -3.88 9.63
C LEU A 133 -4.59 -2.64 9.49
N ALA A 134 -4.41 -1.89 8.40
CA ALA A 134 -5.22 -0.72 8.08
C ALA A 134 -6.58 -1.14 7.50
N HIS A 135 -7.61 -0.38 7.84
CA HIS A 135 -8.96 -0.45 7.32
C HIS A 135 -9.46 -1.88 7.01
N PRO A 136 -9.48 -2.79 8.01
CA PRO A 136 -9.87 -4.19 7.81
C PRO A 136 -11.30 -4.34 7.27
N TRP A 137 -12.18 -3.37 7.51
CA TRP A 137 -13.56 -3.34 6.99
C TRP A 137 -13.65 -3.24 5.46
N ALA A 138 -12.56 -2.90 4.77
CA ALA A 138 -12.51 -2.84 3.32
C ALA A 138 -12.22 -4.21 2.68
N LEU A 139 -11.85 -5.21 3.47
CA LEU A 139 -11.54 -6.57 3.03
C LEU A 139 -12.82 -7.40 2.90
N LYS A 140 -12.81 -8.36 1.96
CA LYS A 140 -13.92 -9.30 1.75
C LYS A 140 -14.04 -10.28 2.91
N ASN A 141 -12.91 -10.81 3.40
CA ASN A 141 -12.87 -11.72 4.54
C ASN A 141 -11.82 -11.28 5.58
N PRO A 142 -12.12 -10.24 6.37
CA PRO A 142 -11.17 -9.69 7.34
C PRO A 142 -10.72 -10.73 8.37
N ALA A 143 -11.62 -11.60 8.84
CA ALA A 143 -11.30 -12.59 9.88
C ALA A 143 -10.25 -13.61 9.44
N ALA A 144 -10.32 -14.10 8.19
CA ALA A 144 -9.32 -15.02 7.65
C ALA A 144 -7.94 -14.35 7.52
N ILE A 145 -7.90 -13.12 6.98
CA ILE A 145 -6.66 -12.35 6.84
C ILE A 145 -6.05 -12.06 8.21
N ILE A 146 -6.85 -11.63 9.19
CA ILE A 146 -6.37 -11.34 10.55
C ILE A 146 -5.73 -12.58 11.18
N ARG A 147 -6.34 -13.77 11.03
CA ARG A 147 -5.76 -15.02 11.55
C ARG A 147 -4.39 -15.29 10.92
N LYS A 148 -4.29 -15.27 9.60
CA LYS A 148 -3.01 -15.49 8.88
C LYS A 148 -1.93 -14.50 9.32
N LEU A 149 -2.29 -13.21 9.38
CA LEU A 149 -1.33 -12.16 9.75
C LEU A 149 -0.92 -12.24 11.23
N LYS A 150 -1.80 -12.71 12.12
CA LYS A 150 -1.49 -12.93 13.54
C LYS A 150 -0.38 -13.98 13.70
N ASP A 151 -0.40 -15.04 12.90
CA ASP A 151 0.58 -16.12 12.97
C ASP A 151 2.00 -15.67 12.60
N VAL A 152 2.12 -14.57 11.83
CA VAL A 152 3.41 -13.98 11.41
C VAL A 152 3.77 -12.68 12.14
N GLY A 153 3.06 -12.34 13.22
CA GLY A 153 3.44 -11.22 14.10
C GLY A 153 2.66 -9.92 13.89
N LEU A 154 1.41 -9.98 13.42
CA LEU A 154 0.53 -8.80 13.41
C LEU A 154 0.24 -8.34 14.84
N HIS A 155 0.48 -7.05 15.11
CA HIS A 155 0.34 -6.52 16.46
C HIS A 155 -1.04 -5.93 16.71
N ARG A 156 -1.59 -5.19 15.73
CA ARG A 156 -2.83 -4.40 15.92
C ARG A 156 -3.68 -4.29 14.66
N LEU A 157 -4.89 -3.77 14.85
CA LEU A 157 -5.88 -3.50 13.81
C LEU A 157 -6.35 -2.05 13.91
N GLU A 158 -6.58 -1.40 12.78
CA GLU A 158 -7.34 -0.17 12.74
C GLU A 158 -8.82 -0.45 13.03
N VAL A 159 -9.40 0.29 13.97
CA VAL A 159 -10.78 0.08 14.42
C VAL A 159 -11.68 1.30 14.25
N TYR A 160 -11.09 2.43 13.85
CA TYR A 160 -11.81 3.67 13.63
C TYR A 160 -11.87 3.99 12.15
N ARG A 161 -13.09 4.04 11.62
CA ARG A 161 -13.37 4.62 10.31
C ARG A 161 -13.43 6.14 10.44
N SER A 162 -13.01 6.85 9.40
CA SER A 162 -13.10 8.32 9.33
C SER A 162 -14.56 8.84 9.35
N ASP A 163 -15.54 7.97 9.12
CA ASP A 163 -16.99 8.26 9.22
C ASP A 163 -17.56 8.07 10.63
N GLY A 164 -16.73 7.78 11.64
CA GLY A 164 -17.12 7.63 13.04
C GLY A 164 -17.78 6.30 13.39
N LYS A 165 -17.96 5.37 12.43
CA LYS A 165 -18.55 4.05 12.72
C LYS A 165 -17.49 3.12 13.32
N LEU A 166 -17.79 2.60 14.51
CA LEU A 166 -17.02 1.53 15.15
C LEU A 166 -17.25 0.21 14.41
N ILE A 167 -16.19 -0.56 14.22
CA ILE A 167 -16.33 -1.98 13.84
C ILE A 167 -16.70 -2.78 15.10
N ASN A 168 -17.87 -3.43 15.07
CA ASN A 168 -18.28 -4.39 16.10
C ASN A 168 -17.62 -5.74 15.76
N ASN A 169 -16.39 -5.96 16.20
CA ASN A 169 -15.79 -7.28 16.30
C ASN A 169 -14.86 -7.28 17.51
N THR A 170 -15.31 -7.86 18.61
CA THR A 170 -14.78 -7.66 19.97
C THR A 170 -13.59 -8.52 20.35
N ASP A 171 -13.09 -9.40 19.50
CA ASP A 171 -12.21 -10.46 20.03
C ASP A 171 -10.71 -10.19 19.96
N ILE A 172 -10.24 -9.18 19.24
CA ILE A 172 -8.81 -8.77 19.25
C ILE A 172 -8.69 -7.28 18.94
N ILE A 173 -8.84 -6.39 19.93
CA ILE A 173 -8.60 -4.95 19.73
C ILE A 173 -7.66 -4.40 20.80
N ILE A 174 -6.41 -4.15 20.44
CA ILE A 174 -5.66 -3.04 21.05
C ILE A 174 -5.74 -1.85 20.09
N ARG A 175 -6.58 -0.88 20.47
CA ARG A 175 -6.97 0.27 19.65
C ARG A 175 -5.76 1.06 19.14
N THR A 176 -5.66 1.28 17.83
CA THR A 176 -4.85 2.36 17.25
C THR A 176 -5.77 3.43 16.67
N LYS A 177 -5.56 4.68 17.10
CA LYS A 177 -6.23 5.84 16.52
C LYS A 177 -5.56 6.15 15.17
N LYS A 178 -6.37 6.29 14.12
CA LYS A 178 -5.93 6.74 12.80
C LYS A 178 -5.16 8.06 12.96
N LEU A 179 -3.87 8.06 12.61
CA LEU A 179 -3.06 9.28 12.50
C LEU A 179 -3.02 9.66 11.01
N SER A 180 -4.08 10.34 10.57
CA SER A 180 -4.29 11.02 9.28
C SER A 180 -4.27 10.19 7.97
N ASP A 181 -5.13 10.59 7.03
CA ASP A 181 -5.36 9.98 5.70
C ASP A 181 -4.19 10.14 4.71
N ASN A 182 -3.10 10.83 5.08
CA ASN A 182 -2.02 11.20 4.16
C ASN A 182 -0.78 10.29 4.20
N CYS A 183 -0.86 9.15 4.88
CA CYS A 183 0.31 8.32 5.14
C CYS A 183 0.92 7.67 3.88
N PHE A 184 0.14 7.55 2.79
CA PHE A 184 0.62 6.98 1.54
C PHE A 184 1.69 7.82 0.83
N SER A 185 1.79 9.11 1.17
CA SER A 185 2.73 10.07 0.58
C SER A 185 3.89 10.45 1.52
N TRP A 186 3.66 10.45 2.83
CA TRP A 186 4.56 11.13 3.77
C TRP A 186 5.97 10.51 3.89
N TRP A 187 6.06 9.17 3.84
CA TRP A 187 7.34 8.47 3.98
C TRP A 187 8.14 8.35 2.66
N LEU A 188 7.47 8.41 1.52
CA LEU A 188 8.09 8.44 0.19
C LEU A 188 8.93 9.71 -0.05
N THR A 189 8.65 10.79 0.68
CA THR A 189 9.21 12.13 0.42
C THR A 189 10.41 12.49 1.34
N HIS A 190 10.56 11.88 2.52
CA HIS A 190 11.42 12.43 3.59
C HIS A 190 12.81 11.80 3.77
N HIS A 191 13.26 10.85 2.95
CA HIS A 191 14.59 10.22 3.12
C HIS A 191 15.63 10.52 2.04
N ARG A 192 15.40 11.54 1.18
CA ARG A 192 16.48 12.12 0.36
C ARG A 192 17.24 13.29 1.02
N HIS A 193 16.81 13.75 2.20
CA HIS A 193 17.40 14.95 2.83
C HIS A 193 18.38 14.69 3.98
N ASN A 194 18.55 13.45 4.46
CA ASN A 194 19.44 13.16 5.61
C ASN A 194 20.71 12.35 5.24
N LEU A 195 21.10 12.29 3.96
CA LEU A 195 22.37 11.69 3.52
C LEU A 195 23.27 12.69 2.78
N ALA A 196 23.03 14.00 2.93
CA ALA A 196 23.83 15.05 2.28
C ALA A 196 24.51 16.03 3.27
N GLU A 197 24.40 15.80 4.57
CA GLU A 197 25.19 16.52 5.58
C GLU A 197 25.75 15.49 6.58
N GLY A 198 26.97 15.07 6.31
CA GLY A 198 27.76 14.10 7.07
C GLY A 198 29.12 13.94 6.41
#